data_AF-A0AA39UHP2-F1
#
_entry.id   AF-A0AA39UHP2-F1
#
_cell.length_a   1.000
_cell.length_b   1.000
_cell.length_c   1.000
_cell.angle_alpha   90.00
_cell.angle_beta   90.00
_cell.angle_gamma   90.00
#
_symmetry.space_group_name_H-M   'P 1'
#
loop_
_entity.id
_entity.type
_entity.pdbx_description
1 polymer ?
#
loop_
_entity_poly.entity_id
_entity_poly.type
_entity_poly.pdbx_seq_one_letter_code
_entity_poly.pdbx_strand_id
1 'polypeptide(L)' 'MNVMLTRCRRGLIIVSNRSFLLGAGKPTLVGKLACGRPWIECTTVAEQRANLPDA' A
#
# COMPACT_ATOMS: atom_id res chain seq x y z
N MET A 1 9.54 8.94 -14.00
CA MET A 1 9.60 7.52 -13.59
C MET A 1 9.50 7.44 -12.06
N ASN A 2 8.58 6.66 -11.49
CA ASN A 2 8.48 6.53 -10.03
C ASN A 2 9.38 5.39 -9.55
N VAL A 3 10.52 5.74 -8.98
CA VAL A 3 11.57 4.76 -8.62
C VAL A 3 11.06 3.77 -7.58
N MET A 4 10.35 4.23 -6.54
CA MET A 4 9.88 3.37 -5.46
C MET A 4 8.86 2.32 -5.93
N LEU A 5 7.93 2.72 -6.80
CA LEU A 5 6.83 1.86 -7.26
C LEU A 5 7.22 0.88 -8.38
N THR A 6 8.44 0.93 -8.89
CA THR A 6 8.90 0.12 -10.03
C THR A 6 10.02 -0.85 -9.67
N ARG A 7 10.37 -1.00 -8.38
CA ARG A 7 11.47 -1.90 -7.94
C ARG A 7 11.06 -3.37 -7.88
N CYS A 8 9.79 -3.67 -7.71
CA CYS A 8 9.31 -5.04 -7.53
C CYS A 8 8.77 -5.63 -8.85
N ARG A 9 9.12 -6.90 -9.13
CA ARG A 9 8.72 -7.60 -10.36
C ARG A 9 7.42 -8.40 -10.25
N ARG A 10 7.08 -8.91 -9.05
CA ARG A 10 5.94 -9.83 -8.83
C ARG A 10 4.81 -9.20 -8.02
N GLY A 11 5.13 -8.57 -6.89
CA GLY A 11 4.18 -7.88 -6.03
C GLY A 11 4.85 -6.76 -5.24
N LEU A 12 4.07 -5.75 -4.86
CA LEU A 12 4.53 -4.60 -4.07
C LEU A 12 3.55 -4.35 -2.93
N ILE A 13 4.05 -4.35 -1.69
CA ILE A 13 3.31 -3.96 -0.50
C ILE A 13 3.75 -2.56 -0.11
N ILE A 14 2.79 -1.65 0.08
CA ILE A 14 3.05 -0.27 0.50
C ILE A 14 2.44 -0.09 1.89
N VAL A 15 3.30 0.14 2.87
CA VAL A 15 2.88 0.50 4.23
C VAL A 15 2.81 2.01 4.32
N SER A 16 1.66 2.53 4.75
CA SER A 16 1.42 3.97 4.86
C SER A 16 0.49 4.28 6.03
N ASN A 17 0.46 5.54 6.45
CA ASN A 17 -0.56 6.05 7.37
C ASN A 17 -1.81 6.47 6.60
N ARG A 18 -3.01 6.19 7.14
CA ARG A 18 -4.29 6.57 6.54
C ARG A 18 -4.46 8.09 6.43
N SER A 19 -4.04 8.83 7.46
CA SER A 19 -4.09 10.30 7.48
C SER A 19 -3.23 10.91 6.38
N PHE A 20 -2.07 10.30 6.07
CA PHE A 20 -1.26 10.71 4.94
C PHE A 20 -1.99 10.54 3.60
N LEU A 21 -2.61 9.37 3.37
CA LEU A 21 -3.30 9.06 2.10
C LEU A 21 -4.57 9.89 1.88
N LEU A 22 -5.26 10.28 2.96
CA LEU A 22 -6.41 11.18 2.89
C LEU A 22 -5.99 12.66 2.79
N GLY A 23 -4.78 13.00 3.24
CA GLY A 23 -4.21 14.35 3.20
C GLY A 23 -3.19 14.54 2.09
N ALA A 24 -1.95 14.89 2.45
CA ALA A 24 -0.88 15.24 1.52
C ALA A 24 -0.54 14.16 0.48
N GLY A 25 -0.80 12.90 0.80
CA GLY A 25 -0.62 11.75 -0.07
C GLY A 25 -1.71 11.58 -1.13
N LYS A 26 -2.90 12.18 -0.96
CA LYS A 26 -4.06 12.02 -1.86
C LYS A 26 -3.76 12.29 -3.34
N PRO A 27 -3.08 13.39 -3.74
CA PRO A 27 -2.77 13.65 -5.15
C PRO A 27 -1.60 12.81 -5.69
N THR A 28 -0.83 12.15 -4.82
CA THR A 28 0.32 11.34 -5.22
C THR A 28 -0.12 10.04 -5.91
N LEU A 29 0.81 9.40 -6.63
CA LEU A 29 0.53 8.10 -7.25
C LEU A 29 0.15 7.03 -6.22
N VAL A 30 0.75 7.06 -5.02
CA VAL A 30 0.40 6.14 -3.92
C VAL A 30 -1.04 6.39 -3.43
N GLY A 31 -1.43 7.65 -3.24
CA GLY A 31 -2.80 8.00 -2.85
C GLY A 31 -3.84 7.60 -3.88
N LYS A 32 -3.52 7.78 -5.16
CA LYS A 32 -4.39 7.32 -6.28
C LYS A 32 -4.53 5.80 -6.31
N LEU A 33 -3.45 5.05 -6.06
CA LEU A 33 -3.49 3.57 -6.00
C LEU A 33 -4.24 3.05 -4.77
N ALA A 34 -4.24 3.78 -3.67
CA ALA A 34 -5.01 3.45 -2.47
C ALA A 34 -6.52 3.66 -2.66
N CYS A 35 -6.94 4.49 -3.62
CA CYS A 35 -8.35 4.72 -3.91
C CYS A 35 -9.00 3.45 -4.49
N GLY A 36 -10.02 2.92 -3.80
CA GLY A 36 -10.76 1.74 -4.24
C GLY A 36 -10.07 0.40 -3.97
N ARG A 37 -8.96 0.37 -3.22
CA ARG A 37 -8.31 -0.89 -2.80
C ARG A 37 -8.63 -1.25 -1.34
N PRO A 38 -8.66 -2.55 -0.99
CA PRO A 38 -8.85 -2.99 0.39
C PRO A 38 -7.72 -2.46 1.27
N TRP A 39 -8.07 -1.78 2.36
CA TRP A 39 -7.12 -1.39 3.40
C TRP A 39 -6.95 -2.58 4.35
N ILE A 40 -5.72 -3.04 4.51
CA ILE A 40 -5.37 -4.09 5.48
C ILE A 40 -4.67 -3.42 6.66
N GLU A 41 -5.15 -3.69 7.87
CA GLU A 41 -4.49 -3.18 9.07
C GLU A 41 -3.16 -3.87 9.32
N CYS A 42 -2.20 -3.12 9.88
CA CYS A 42 -0.88 -3.64 10.20
C CYS A 42 -0.93 -4.84 11.17
N THR A 43 -1.94 -4.87 12.05
CA THR A 43 -2.22 -5.97 12.97
C THR A 43 -2.51 -7.27 12.22
N THR A 44 -3.35 -7.23 11.17
CA THR A 44 -3.68 -8.39 10.35
C THR A 44 -2.45 -8.96 9.62
N VAL A 45 -1.50 -8.09 9.24
CA VAL A 45 -0.22 -8.51 8.67
C VAL A 45 0.68 -9.13 9.74
N ALA A 46 0.80 -8.51 10.92
CA ALA A 46 1.61 -9.00 12.03
C ALA A 46 1.14 -10.38 12.53
N GLU A 47 -0.17 -10.62 12.51
CA GLU A 47 -0.79 -11.90 12.87
C GLU A 47 -0.73 -12.96 11.75
N GLN A 48 -0.08 -12.66 10.61
CA GLN A 48 -0.01 -13.54 9.43
C GLN A 48 -1.39 -13.94 8.86
N ARG A 49 -2.40 -13.09 9.03
CA ARG A 49 -3.77 -13.32 8.53
C ARG A 49 -4.06 -12.61 7.21
N ALA A 50 -3.15 -11.75 6.75
CA ALA A 50 -3.29 -11.04 5.50
C ALA A 50 -2.89 -11.93 4.32
N ASN A 51 -3.74 -11.99 3.28
CA ASN A 51 -3.40 -12.62 2.01
C ASN A 51 -2.49 -11.68 1.22
N LEU A 52 -1.17 -11.84 1.37
CA LEU A 52 -0.17 -11.01 0.71
C LEU A 52 0.23 -11.60 -0.64
N PRO A 53 0.64 -10.78 -1.61
CA PRO A 53 1.19 -11.30 -2.86
C PRO A 53 2.39 -12.20 -2.56
N ASP A 54 2.34 -13.44 -3.06
CA ASP A 54 3.33 -14.51 -2.88
C ASP A 54 3.44 -15.10 -1.44
N ALA A 55 2.45 -14.89 -0.56
CA ALA A 55 2.37 -15.52 0.77
C ALA A 55 1.55 -16.83 0.78
#